data_AF-A0A6H1RE15-F1
#
_entry.id   AF-A0A6H1RE15-F1
#
_cell.length_a   1.000
_cell.length_b   1.000
_cell.length_c   1.000
_cell.angle_alpha   90.00
_cell.angle_beta   90.00
_cell.angle_gamma   90.00
#
_symmetry.space_group_name_H-M   'P 1'
#
loop_
_entity.id
_entity.type
_entity.pdbx_description
1 polymer ?
#
loop_
_entity_poly.entity_id
_entity_poly.type
_entity_poly.pdbx_seq_one_letter_code
_entity_poly.pdbx_strand_id
1 'polypeptide(L)'
;MRSRFCNPRRSRIRPRPQPSLRSVVRIWPVARMRGCPGHRSGVSRQSSCNGCTICCHGAGAAAAGRPRPRRCPPGRPGRGASGRTSTARRSCCPRPGMGPVGRTAMLVEALLSAPVSTGFVARAHERVADTLDQTGFDAAMRSALAAEPVLCADETPGNIARPDTDEDGQPVPGAPLVVCVHTPEQRLVWYRQLPARTKKALRALGLFADYTGYPVRDDYTAWHQFDPTLAGVQHCVAHLFRHLQGVLDLHPTQLGWAGTVREVRREAHGAVEDAVTAGQDRLDPDMLADLRARYDKAVAWGIATNRHRDWAKATTPV
;
A
#
# COMPACT_ATOMS: atom_id res chain seq x y z
N MET A 1 -37.29 -25.30 -35.83
CA MET A 1 -36.73 -24.85 -34.54
C MET A 1 -35.25 -24.56 -34.72
N ARG A 2 -34.88 -23.27 -34.76
CA ARG A 2 -33.49 -22.80 -34.94
C ARG A 2 -32.95 -22.33 -33.59
N SER A 3 -31.92 -22.99 -33.08
CA SER A 3 -31.14 -22.58 -31.91
C SER A 3 -30.15 -21.48 -32.33
N ARG A 4 -30.20 -20.33 -31.65
CA ARG A 4 -29.34 -19.16 -31.91
C ARG A 4 -28.04 -19.30 -31.12
N PHE A 5 -26.93 -19.35 -31.86
CA PHE A 5 -25.57 -19.12 -31.38
C PHE A 5 -25.45 -17.77 -30.67
N CYS A 6 -24.93 -17.76 -29.44
CA CYS A 6 -24.52 -16.55 -28.75
C CYS A 6 -23.02 -16.29 -29.03
N ASN A 7 -22.76 -15.24 -29.81
CA ASN A 7 -21.45 -14.81 -30.29
C ASN A 7 -20.71 -14.00 -29.20
N PRO A 8 -19.46 -14.34 -28.81
CA PRO A 8 -18.70 -13.53 -27.89
C PRO A 8 -18.16 -12.29 -28.63
N ARG A 9 -18.70 -11.11 -28.29
CA ARG A 9 -18.16 -9.83 -28.76
C ARG A 9 -16.72 -9.69 -28.30
N ARG A 10 -15.77 -9.87 -29.24
CA ARG A 10 -14.40 -9.36 -29.11
C ARG A 10 -14.47 -7.83 -29.07
N SER A 11 -14.38 -7.24 -27.88
CA SER A 11 -14.07 -5.83 -27.73
C SER A 11 -12.61 -5.63 -28.19
N ARG A 12 -12.44 -5.10 -29.40
CA ARG A 12 -11.16 -4.53 -29.81
C ARG A 12 -10.89 -3.31 -28.93
N ILE A 13 -10.11 -3.51 -27.87
CA ILE A 13 -9.50 -2.41 -27.11
C ILE A 13 -8.56 -1.69 -28.09
N ARG A 14 -8.98 -0.53 -28.58
CA ARG A 14 -8.06 0.38 -29.28
C ARG A 14 -7.00 0.81 -28.27
N PRO A 15 -5.70 0.82 -28.62
CA PRO A 15 -4.69 1.40 -27.76
C PRO A 15 -5.03 2.89 -27.58
N ARG A 16 -5.38 3.28 -26.35
CA ARG A 16 -5.45 4.70 -25.96
C ARG A 16 -4.02 5.25 -25.95
N PRO A 17 -3.82 6.52 -26.34
CA PRO A 17 -2.50 7.14 -26.31
C PRO A 17 -1.91 7.03 -24.90
N GLN A 18 -0.62 6.70 -24.83
CA GLN A 18 0.09 6.62 -23.57
C GLN A 18 0.00 7.96 -22.85
N PRO A 19 -0.32 7.99 -21.54
CA PRO A 19 -0.11 9.20 -20.77
C PRO A 19 1.39 9.52 -20.80
N SER A 20 1.73 10.78 -21.05
CA SER A 20 3.13 11.24 -21.00
C SER A 20 3.73 10.95 -19.62
N LEU A 21 5.04 10.68 -19.51
CA LEU A 21 5.67 10.55 -18.19
C LEU A 21 5.56 11.86 -17.39
N ARG A 22 5.21 13.02 -17.97
CA ARG A 22 4.81 14.18 -17.15
C ARG A 22 3.58 13.90 -16.27
N SER A 23 2.69 13.03 -16.75
CA SER A 23 1.56 12.50 -15.98
C SER A 23 2.03 11.50 -14.93
N VAL A 24 3.12 10.75 -15.18
CA VAL A 24 3.75 9.77 -14.26
C VAL A 24 4.74 10.41 -13.27
N VAL A 25 5.33 11.55 -13.59
CA VAL A 25 6.20 12.35 -12.72
C VAL A 25 5.37 13.14 -11.72
N ARG A 26 4.08 13.39 -12.01
CA ARG A 26 3.08 13.76 -10.99
C ARG A 26 2.59 12.56 -10.17
N ILE A 27 2.87 11.32 -10.60
CA ILE A 27 2.56 10.11 -9.83
C ILE A 27 3.61 9.86 -8.74
N TRP A 28 4.76 10.52 -8.74
CA TRP A 28 5.77 10.37 -7.68
C TRP A 28 6.68 11.61 -7.65
N PRO A 29 6.57 12.52 -6.65
CA PRO A 29 7.51 13.63 -6.53
C PRO A 29 8.82 13.10 -5.95
N VAL A 30 9.84 13.03 -6.80
CA VAL A 30 11.23 12.94 -6.38
C VAL A 30 11.58 14.27 -5.72
N ALA A 31 11.84 14.24 -4.41
CA ALA A 31 12.44 15.35 -3.70
C ALA A 31 13.83 15.63 -4.32
N ARG A 32 13.96 16.78 -4.99
CA ARG A 32 15.23 17.28 -5.54
C ARG A 32 16.25 17.46 -4.42
N MET A 33 17.22 16.55 -4.29
CA MET A 33 18.50 16.88 -3.65
C MET A 33 19.42 17.50 -4.69
N ARG A 34 19.75 18.78 -4.50
CA ARG A 34 20.85 19.45 -5.21
C ARG A 34 22.16 18.79 -4.76
N GLY A 35 22.95 18.32 -5.72
CA GLY A 35 24.28 17.78 -5.46
C GLY A 35 25.27 18.86 -4.99
N CYS A 36 26.22 18.44 -4.16
CA CYS A 36 27.51 19.11 -4.00
C CYS A 36 28.61 18.22 -4.61
N PRO A 37 29.56 18.76 -5.37
CA PRO A 37 30.60 17.98 -6.04
C PRO A 37 31.81 17.73 -5.11
N GLY A 38 32.49 16.61 -5.35
CA GLY A 38 33.89 16.38 -4.94
C GLY A 38 34.06 15.40 -3.77
N HIS A 39 34.60 14.21 -4.03
CA HIS A 39 36.04 13.97 -4.04
C HIS A 39 36.35 12.50 -4.37
N ARG A 40 37.38 12.30 -5.20
CA ARG A 40 37.98 11.00 -5.53
C ARG A 40 38.66 10.38 -4.30
N SER A 41 38.47 9.08 -4.11
CA SER A 41 39.54 8.17 -3.66
C SER A 41 39.11 6.74 -3.97
N GLY A 42 39.77 6.12 -4.95
CA GLY A 42 39.63 4.70 -5.24
C GLY A 42 40.42 3.85 -4.26
N VAL A 43 39.90 2.65 -3.97
CA VAL A 43 40.67 1.45 -3.61
C VAL A 43 39.89 0.23 -4.10
N SER A 44 40.62 -0.75 -4.64
CA SER A 44 40.19 -1.97 -5.31
C SER A 44 39.94 -3.18 -4.37
N ARG A 45 39.08 -4.10 -4.86
CA ARG A 45 38.90 -5.55 -4.65
C ARG A 45 39.76 -6.32 -3.60
N GLN A 46 39.09 -7.23 -2.86
CA GLN A 46 39.45 -8.64 -2.50
C GLN A 46 38.39 -9.20 -1.50
N SER A 47 37.59 -10.23 -1.80
CA SER A 47 37.80 -11.71 -1.77
C SER A 47 37.84 -12.38 -0.37
N SER A 48 36.80 -13.19 -0.10
CA SER A 48 36.75 -14.53 0.56
C SER A 48 37.19 -14.79 2.03
N CYS A 49 36.49 -15.79 2.60
CA CYS A 49 36.77 -16.66 3.76
C CYS A 49 36.37 -16.13 5.15
N ASN A 50 35.37 -16.70 5.84
CA ASN A 50 35.20 -18.05 6.46
C ASN A 50 35.66 -18.09 7.93
N GLY A 51 34.70 -18.40 8.81
CA GLY A 51 34.90 -19.20 10.03
C GLY A 51 35.27 -18.47 11.32
N CYS A 52 34.30 -18.35 12.24
CA CYS A 52 34.56 -18.74 13.63
C CYS A 52 33.24 -19.02 14.37
N THR A 53 32.92 -20.30 14.48
CA THR A 53 32.01 -20.87 15.48
C THR A 53 32.89 -21.41 16.59
N ILE A 54 32.58 -21.15 17.87
CA ILE A 54 32.78 -22.05 19.05
C ILE A 54 32.51 -21.24 20.34
N CYS A 55 31.44 -21.62 21.07
CA CYS A 55 31.47 -22.06 22.48
C CYS A 55 30.05 -22.11 23.12
N CYS A 56 29.54 -23.35 23.25
CA CYS A 56 28.82 -23.98 24.40
C CYS A 56 27.49 -23.36 24.90
N HIS A 57 26.31 -23.98 24.71
CA HIS A 57 25.70 -25.13 25.42
C HIS A 57 25.66 -25.05 26.97
N GLY A 58 24.45 -25.12 27.54
CA GLY A 58 24.20 -25.40 28.96
C GLY A 58 22.84 -24.92 29.46
N ALA A 59 21.84 -25.80 29.46
CA ALA A 59 20.55 -25.62 30.13
C ALA A 59 20.65 -25.97 31.64
N GLY A 60 19.94 -25.23 32.50
CA GLY A 60 19.81 -25.51 33.94
C GLY A 60 19.01 -24.44 34.68
N ALA A 61 18.16 -24.85 35.62
CA ALA A 61 16.99 -24.12 36.13
C ALA A 61 17.23 -22.99 37.16
N ALA A 62 16.26 -22.07 37.18
CA ALA A 62 15.74 -21.25 38.29
C ALA A 62 16.68 -20.35 39.13
N ALA A 63 16.53 -19.03 38.96
CA ALA A 63 16.49 -18.08 40.08
C ALA A 63 15.78 -16.77 39.66
N ALA A 64 14.84 -16.31 40.48
CA ALA A 64 14.12 -15.06 40.30
C ALA A 64 15.08 -13.86 40.41
N GLY A 65 15.13 -13.01 39.38
CA GLY A 65 15.89 -11.77 39.38
C GLY A 65 15.28 -10.74 38.42
N ARG A 66 14.89 -9.57 38.94
CA ARG A 66 14.32 -8.45 38.16
C ARG A 66 15.22 -8.08 36.97
N PRO A 67 14.69 -7.82 35.77
CA PRO A 67 15.52 -7.36 34.66
C PRO A 67 15.90 -5.88 34.86
N ARG A 68 17.21 -5.60 34.93
CA ARG A 68 17.75 -4.24 34.80
C ARG A 68 17.72 -3.81 33.32
N PRO A 69 17.28 -2.60 32.97
CA PRO A 69 17.28 -2.15 31.58
C PRO A 69 18.72 -1.88 31.10
N ARG A 70 19.08 -2.48 29.97
CA ARG A 70 20.33 -2.19 29.25
C ARG A 70 20.26 -0.77 28.67
N ARG A 71 21.31 0.03 28.88
CA ARG A 71 21.47 1.36 28.27
C ARG A 71 21.86 1.24 26.79
N CYS A 72 21.23 2.03 25.93
CA CYS A 72 21.66 2.25 24.55
C CYS A 72 22.88 3.19 24.48
N PRO A 73 23.81 2.99 23.53
CA PRO A 73 24.94 3.90 23.32
C PRO A 73 24.50 5.20 22.61
N PRO A 74 25.19 6.34 22.86
CA PRO A 74 24.81 7.65 22.31
C PRO A 74 25.15 7.78 20.82
N GLY A 75 24.24 8.42 20.07
CA GLY A 75 24.23 8.48 18.61
C GLY A 75 25.17 9.50 17.96
N ARG A 76 25.22 9.44 16.61
CA ARG A 76 25.80 10.45 15.72
C ARG A 76 24.69 11.36 15.12
N PRO A 77 25.00 12.62 14.76
CA PRO A 77 24.00 13.67 14.60
C PRO A 77 23.52 13.86 13.15
N GLY A 78 22.23 14.10 12.98
CA GLY A 78 21.58 14.59 11.76
C GLY A 78 20.71 15.82 12.06
N ARG A 79 20.74 16.81 11.17
CA ARG A 79 20.43 18.24 11.39
C ARG A 79 18.97 18.56 11.70
N GLY A 80 18.79 19.58 12.55
CA GLY A 80 17.51 20.24 12.84
C GLY A 80 17.44 20.70 14.30
N ALA A 81 18.05 21.84 14.60
CA ALA A 81 18.12 22.39 15.94
C ALA A 81 16.74 22.94 16.40
N SER A 82 16.05 22.20 17.27
CA SER A 82 15.10 22.74 18.23
C SER A 82 14.85 21.71 19.35
N GLY A 83 15.39 21.96 20.54
CA GLY A 83 14.99 21.34 21.81
C GLY A 83 15.29 19.84 21.99
N ARG A 84 16.23 19.52 22.89
CA ARG A 84 16.66 18.15 23.29
C ARG A 84 15.56 17.25 23.90
N THR A 85 14.31 17.70 24.00
CA THR A 85 13.16 16.95 24.55
C THR A 85 12.19 16.42 23.49
N SER A 86 12.38 16.74 22.21
CA SER A 86 11.44 16.40 21.12
C SER A 86 11.82 15.13 20.33
N THR A 87 13.10 14.72 20.35
CA THR A 87 13.60 13.62 19.50
C THR A 87 13.31 12.22 20.02
N ALA A 88 13.14 12.02 21.33
CA ALA A 88 12.72 10.73 21.89
C ALA A 88 11.20 10.50 21.75
N ARG A 89 10.40 11.56 21.59
CA ARG A 89 8.93 11.48 21.55
C ARG A 89 8.39 10.95 20.22
N ARG A 90 9.18 11.00 19.13
CA ARG A 90 8.78 10.49 17.81
C ARG A 90 9.05 9.00 17.60
N SER A 91 9.95 8.37 18.36
CA SER A 91 10.23 6.93 18.19
C SER A 91 9.20 6.02 18.87
N CYS A 92 8.39 6.56 19.77
CA CYS A 92 7.34 5.81 20.48
C CYS A 92 5.96 5.90 19.82
N CYS A 93 5.80 6.74 18.79
CA CYS A 93 4.60 6.73 17.96
C CYS A 93 4.78 5.63 16.89
N PRO A 94 3.99 4.54 16.92
CA PRO A 94 3.89 3.69 15.75
C PRO A 94 3.41 4.54 14.56
N ARG A 95 3.64 4.04 13.34
CA ARG A 95 2.98 4.48 12.09
C ARG A 95 1.55 5.01 12.36
N PRO A 96 1.08 6.01 11.60
CA PRO A 96 -0.16 6.70 11.92
C PRO A 96 -1.29 5.72 12.24
N GLY A 97 -1.80 5.78 13.48
CA GLY A 97 -3.20 5.53 13.74
C GLY A 97 -3.64 4.37 14.64
N MET A 98 -2.79 3.49 15.19
CA MET A 98 -3.31 2.41 16.07
C MET A 98 -2.41 2.05 17.26
N GLY A 99 -2.31 2.95 18.22
CA GLY A 99 -2.04 2.54 19.60
C GLY A 99 -3.37 2.12 20.24
N PRO A 100 -3.50 0.92 20.84
CA PRO A 100 -4.64 0.62 21.70
C PRO A 100 -4.81 1.72 22.76
N VAL A 101 -6.04 2.14 23.07
CA VAL A 101 -6.31 3.22 24.05
C VAL A 101 -5.60 3.01 25.39
N GLY A 102 -5.43 1.75 25.81
CA GLY A 102 -4.62 1.38 26.97
C GLY A 102 -3.13 1.72 26.85
N ARG A 103 -2.50 1.45 25.70
CA ARG A 103 -1.10 1.83 25.46
C ARG A 103 -0.94 3.35 25.41
N THR A 104 -1.90 4.07 24.83
CA THR A 104 -1.89 5.53 24.83
C THR A 104 -1.97 6.08 26.25
N ALA A 105 -2.86 5.56 27.10
CA ALA A 105 -2.94 5.95 28.51
C ALA A 105 -1.63 5.70 29.27
N MET A 106 -1.01 4.52 29.09
CA MET A 106 0.29 4.19 29.67
C MET A 106 1.40 5.14 29.18
N LEU A 107 1.39 5.52 27.90
CA LEU A 107 2.37 6.47 27.35
C LEU A 107 2.18 7.88 27.92
N VAL A 108 0.94 8.32 28.12
CA VAL A 108 0.64 9.61 28.77
C VAL A 108 1.20 9.62 30.19
N GLU A 109 0.94 8.59 30.98
CA GLU A 109 1.51 8.45 32.32
C GLU A 109 3.05 8.45 32.29
N ALA A 110 3.65 7.64 31.41
CA ALA A 110 5.11 7.50 31.34
C ALA A 110 5.82 8.79 30.89
N LEU A 111 5.20 9.58 29.99
CA LEU A 111 5.82 10.79 29.43
C LEU A 111 5.48 12.07 30.19
N LEU A 112 4.35 12.11 30.89
CA LEU A 112 3.82 13.31 31.54
C LEU A 112 3.63 13.15 33.05
N SER A 113 3.85 11.97 33.61
CA SER A 113 3.57 11.65 35.02
C SER A 113 2.13 11.98 35.45
N ALA A 114 1.21 11.94 34.48
CA ALA A 114 -0.20 12.25 34.66
C ALA A 114 -1.01 11.02 34.25
N PRO A 115 -1.38 10.13 35.20
CA PRO A 115 -2.17 8.95 34.87
C PRO A 115 -3.54 9.36 34.35
N VAL A 116 -3.97 8.73 33.25
CA VAL A 116 -5.29 8.94 32.65
C VAL A 116 -5.97 7.58 32.42
N SER A 117 -7.30 7.54 32.47
CA SER A 117 -8.05 6.33 32.17
C SER A 117 -8.10 6.05 30.66
N THR A 118 -8.37 4.80 30.28
CA THR A 118 -8.66 4.45 28.88
C THR A 118 -9.89 5.18 28.33
N GLY A 119 -10.89 5.41 29.19
CA GLY A 119 -12.08 6.20 28.87
C GLY A 119 -11.75 7.66 28.54
N PHE A 120 -10.80 8.28 29.24
CA PHE A 120 -10.32 9.63 28.91
C PHE A 120 -9.75 9.70 27.49
N VAL A 121 -8.90 8.73 27.13
CA VAL A 121 -8.32 8.65 25.78
C VAL A 121 -9.40 8.42 24.72
N ALA A 122 -10.36 7.52 24.97
CA ALA A 122 -11.46 7.26 24.05
C ALA A 122 -12.30 8.54 23.80
N ARG A 123 -12.68 9.25 24.86
CA ARG A 123 -13.41 10.53 24.76
C ARG A 123 -12.59 11.64 24.10
N ALA A 124 -11.27 11.60 24.18
CA ALA A 124 -10.42 12.52 23.44
C ALA A 124 -10.46 12.24 21.93
N HIS A 125 -10.41 10.95 21.53
CA HIS A 125 -10.55 10.58 20.11
C HIS A 125 -11.94 10.93 19.56
N GLU A 126 -13.01 10.66 20.31
CA GLU A 126 -14.38 11.05 19.93
C GLU A 126 -14.50 12.56 19.69
N ARG A 127 -14.00 13.39 20.62
CA ARG A 127 -14.02 14.86 20.45
C ARG A 127 -13.26 15.33 19.21
N VAL A 128 -12.16 14.69 18.87
CA VAL A 128 -11.42 15.00 17.63
C VAL A 128 -12.24 14.60 16.41
N ALA A 129 -12.86 13.41 16.41
CA ALA A 129 -13.74 12.97 15.32
C ALA A 129 -14.91 13.94 15.13
N ASP A 130 -15.62 14.29 16.21
CA ASP A 130 -16.73 15.24 16.18
C ASP A 130 -16.29 16.61 15.62
N THR A 131 -15.09 17.08 16.01
CA THR A 131 -14.54 18.34 15.51
C THR A 131 -14.23 18.27 14.01
N LEU A 132 -13.67 17.16 13.52
CA LEU A 132 -13.41 16.96 12.10
C LEU A 132 -14.72 16.95 11.29
N ASP A 133 -15.76 16.30 11.82
CA ASP A 133 -17.07 16.26 11.18
C ASP A 133 -17.72 17.65 11.14
N GLN A 134 -17.75 18.36 12.28
CA GLN A 134 -18.32 19.71 12.38
C GLN A 134 -17.62 20.74 11.50
N THR A 135 -16.31 20.57 11.30
CA THR A 135 -15.51 21.48 10.45
C THR A 135 -15.61 21.14 8.96
N GLY A 136 -16.37 20.11 8.59
CA GLY A 136 -16.54 19.70 7.19
C GLY A 136 -15.28 19.09 6.58
N PHE A 137 -14.42 18.48 7.39
CA PHE A 137 -13.13 17.93 6.97
C PHE A 137 -13.27 16.95 5.78
N ASP A 138 -14.26 16.06 5.82
CA ASP A 138 -14.48 15.10 4.74
C ASP A 138 -14.85 15.77 3.41
N ALA A 139 -15.66 16.84 3.45
CA ALA A 139 -16.03 17.57 2.25
C ALA A 139 -14.81 18.28 1.64
N ALA A 140 -13.97 18.90 2.50
CA ALA A 140 -12.72 19.50 2.08
C ALA A 140 -11.74 18.46 1.49
N MET A 141 -11.59 17.30 2.13
CA MET A 141 -10.73 16.22 1.62
C MET A 141 -11.22 15.68 0.28
N ARG A 142 -12.52 15.44 0.11
CA ARG A 142 -13.07 15.01 -1.19
C ARG A 142 -12.82 16.03 -2.28
N SER A 143 -13.06 17.32 -2.00
CA SER A 143 -12.81 18.40 -2.96
C SER A 143 -11.32 18.48 -3.33
N ALA A 144 -10.43 18.42 -2.35
CA ALA A 144 -8.99 18.45 -2.58
C ALA A 144 -8.52 17.25 -3.40
N LEU A 145 -8.96 16.03 -3.05
CA LEU A 145 -8.62 14.80 -3.77
C LEU A 145 -9.21 14.79 -5.19
N ALA A 146 -10.42 15.31 -5.40
CA ALA A 146 -11.06 15.37 -6.71
C ALA A 146 -10.27 16.25 -7.71
N ALA A 147 -9.51 17.23 -7.22
CA ALA A 147 -8.67 18.10 -8.03
C ALA A 147 -7.31 17.48 -8.41
N GLU A 148 -6.93 16.36 -7.80
CA GLU A 148 -5.64 15.71 -8.06
C GLU A 148 -5.68 14.93 -9.38
N PRO A 149 -4.57 14.84 -10.12
CA PRO A 149 -4.55 14.09 -11.38
C PRO A 149 -4.56 12.58 -11.15
N VAL A 150 -3.99 12.13 -10.04
CA VAL A 150 -3.78 10.72 -9.70
C VAL A 150 -4.05 10.50 -8.22
N LEU A 151 -4.81 9.45 -7.92
CA LEU A 151 -5.10 9.00 -6.58
C LEU A 151 -4.71 7.54 -6.44
N CYS A 152 -4.19 7.15 -5.29
CA CYS A 152 -4.01 5.76 -4.89
C CYS A 152 -5.15 5.39 -3.94
N ALA A 153 -5.86 4.31 -4.23
CA ALA A 153 -6.93 3.79 -3.39
C ALA A 153 -6.65 2.34 -2.98
N ASP A 154 -6.90 2.04 -1.71
CA ASP A 154 -6.71 0.72 -1.13
C ASP A 154 -7.76 0.42 -0.06
N GLU A 155 -8.07 -0.87 0.12
CA GLU A 155 -8.98 -1.37 1.13
C GLU A 155 -8.28 -2.30 2.10
N THR A 156 -8.45 -2.06 3.39
CA THR A 156 -8.02 -2.98 4.43
C THR A 156 -9.25 -3.53 5.16
N PRO A 157 -9.48 -4.86 5.17
CA PRO A 157 -10.52 -5.48 5.97
C PRO A 157 -10.38 -5.11 7.45
N GLY A 158 -11.50 -4.80 8.08
CA GLY A 158 -11.58 -4.51 9.50
C GLY A 158 -12.43 -5.55 10.22
N ASN A 159 -12.03 -5.91 11.44
CA ASN A 159 -12.89 -6.67 12.34
C ASN A 159 -13.53 -5.69 13.32
N ILE A 160 -14.86 -5.59 13.28
CA ILE A 160 -15.63 -4.78 14.23
C ILE A 160 -16.43 -5.70 15.15
N ALA A 161 -16.52 -5.33 16.43
CA ALA A 161 -17.21 -6.14 17.44
C ALA A 161 -18.71 -6.24 17.18
N ARG A 162 -19.29 -5.24 16.51
CA ARG A 162 -20.71 -5.17 16.14
C ARG A 162 -20.82 -4.63 14.72
N PRO A 163 -21.27 -5.46 13.75
CA PRO A 163 -21.60 -4.98 12.43
C PRO A 163 -22.71 -3.95 12.48
N ASP A 164 -22.70 -3.02 11.53
CA ASP A 164 -23.82 -2.12 11.31
C ASP A 164 -25.06 -2.94 10.90
N THR A 165 -26.26 -2.46 11.23
CA THR A 165 -27.53 -3.10 10.85
C THR A 165 -28.27 -2.27 9.81
N ASP A 166 -29.05 -2.93 8.95
CA ASP A 166 -29.99 -2.28 8.04
C ASP A 166 -31.26 -1.80 8.76
N GLU A 167 -32.22 -1.26 7.99
CA GLU A 167 -33.49 -0.72 8.49
C GLU A 167 -34.35 -1.79 9.21
N ASP A 168 -34.16 -3.07 8.86
CA ASP A 168 -34.84 -4.23 9.45
C ASP A 168 -34.07 -4.81 10.67
N GLY A 169 -32.99 -4.16 11.09
CA GLY A 169 -32.15 -4.59 12.21
C GLY A 169 -31.23 -5.78 11.90
N GLN A 170 -31.09 -6.17 10.63
CA GLN A 170 -30.21 -7.25 10.22
C GLN A 170 -28.79 -6.74 9.97
N PRO A 171 -27.73 -7.49 10.27
CA PRO A 171 -26.36 -7.08 9.96
C PRO A 171 -26.20 -6.80 8.46
N VAL A 172 -25.62 -5.64 8.13
CA VAL A 172 -25.33 -5.28 6.74
C VAL A 172 -24.39 -6.34 6.15
N PRO A 173 -24.77 -6.99 5.04
CA PRO A 173 -23.99 -8.09 4.50
C PRO A 173 -22.67 -7.60 3.92
N GLY A 174 -21.58 -8.25 4.32
CA GLY A 174 -20.22 -8.03 3.82
C GLY A 174 -19.26 -7.57 4.92
N ALA A 175 -18.00 -7.98 4.82
CA ALA A 175 -16.99 -7.61 5.82
C ALA A 175 -16.78 -6.08 5.85
N PRO A 176 -16.72 -5.46 7.03
CA PRO A 176 -16.40 -4.06 7.17
C PRO A 176 -14.94 -3.83 6.77
N LEU A 177 -14.66 -2.62 6.32
CA LEU A 177 -13.33 -2.29 5.84
C LEU A 177 -13.03 -0.81 6.02
N VAL A 178 -11.75 -0.47 5.98
CA VAL A 178 -11.29 0.91 5.89
C VAL A 178 -10.76 1.12 4.49
N VAL A 179 -11.32 2.11 3.79
CA VAL A 179 -10.77 2.64 2.54
C VAL A 179 -9.76 3.71 2.88
N CYS A 180 -8.60 3.65 2.24
CA CYS A 180 -7.63 4.72 2.19
C CYS A 180 -7.59 5.28 0.77
N VAL A 181 -7.73 6.59 0.62
CA VAL A 181 -7.45 7.29 -0.63
C VAL A 181 -6.41 8.35 -0.38
N HIS A 182 -5.37 8.37 -1.20
CA HIS A 182 -4.29 9.34 -1.03
C HIS A 182 -3.68 9.77 -2.35
N THR A 183 -3.07 10.96 -2.37
CA THR A 183 -2.11 11.33 -3.43
C THR A 183 -0.91 10.38 -3.36
N PRO A 184 -0.23 10.06 -4.47
CA PRO A 184 0.92 9.16 -4.43
C PRO A 184 2.04 9.60 -3.46
N GLU A 185 2.26 10.90 -3.33
CA GLU A 185 3.20 11.48 -2.35
C GLU A 185 2.70 11.52 -0.90
N GLN A 186 1.48 11.05 -0.66
CA GLN A 186 0.82 11.03 0.64
C GLN A 186 0.67 12.41 1.29
N ARG A 187 0.65 13.49 0.49
CA ARG A 187 0.32 14.85 0.94
C ARG A 187 -1.12 14.95 1.42
N LEU A 188 -2.03 14.32 0.68
CA LEU A 188 -3.42 14.13 1.08
C LEU A 188 -3.63 12.65 1.37
N VAL A 189 -4.12 12.32 2.57
CA VAL A 189 -4.47 10.96 2.98
C VAL A 189 -5.82 11.01 3.66
N TRP A 190 -6.80 10.30 3.10
CA TRP A 190 -8.16 10.25 3.59
C TRP A 190 -8.54 8.81 3.89
N TYR A 191 -8.94 8.57 5.14
CA TYR A 191 -9.44 7.27 5.59
C TYR A 191 -10.94 7.34 5.81
N ARG A 192 -11.67 6.34 5.34
CA ARG A 192 -13.09 6.17 5.66
C ARG A 192 -13.41 4.73 6.00
N GLN A 193 -14.25 4.57 7.02
CA GLN A 193 -14.90 3.30 7.29
C GLN A 193 -15.96 3.03 6.23
N LEU A 194 -16.02 1.79 5.78
CA LEU A 194 -17.15 1.24 5.04
C LEU A 194 -17.83 0.20 5.91
N PRO A 195 -19.17 0.29 6.06
CA PRO A 195 -19.95 -0.64 6.88
C PRO A 195 -19.89 -2.07 6.32
N ALA A 196 -19.74 -2.18 5.00
CA ALA A 196 -19.65 -3.46 4.31
C ALA A 196 -18.87 -3.35 3.00
N ARG A 197 -18.24 -4.45 2.60
CA ARG A 197 -17.55 -4.63 1.32
C ARG A 197 -18.50 -4.70 0.12
N THR A 198 -19.17 -3.60 -0.18
CA THR A 198 -20.17 -3.52 -1.27
C THR A 198 -19.97 -2.32 -2.19
N LYS A 199 -20.46 -2.44 -3.43
CA LYS A 199 -20.46 -1.35 -4.42
C LYS A 199 -21.23 -0.13 -3.92
N LYS A 200 -22.37 -0.35 -3.24
CA LYS A 200 -23.23 0.70 -2.68
C LYS A 200 -22.51 1.50 -1.60
N ALA A 201 -21.86 0.81 -0.65
CA ALA A 201 -21.10 1.47 0.42
C ALA A 201 -19.94 2.30 -0.13
N LEU A 202 -19.22 1.78 -1.13
CA LEU A 202 -18.13 2.51 -1.78
C LEU A 202 -18.59 3.75 -2.53
N ARG A 203 -19.72 3.66 -3.26
CA ARG A 203 -20.32 4.81 -3.94
C ARG A 203 -20.78 5.88 -2.97
N ALA A 204 -21.30 5.49 -1.80
CA ALA A 204 -21.78 6.41 -0.77
C ALA A 204 -20.68 7.31 -0.19
N LEU A 205 -19.39 6.98 -0.38
CA LEU A 205 -18.29 7.88 -0.01
C LEU A 205 -18.28 9.18 -0.82
N GLY A 206 -18.89 9.22 -2.00
CA GLY A 206 -19.04 10.42 -2.82
C GLY A 206 -17.77 10.94 -3.50
N LEU A 207 -16.58 10.41 -3.19
CA LEU A 207 -15.31 10.89 -3.73
C LEU A 207 -15.22 10.85 -5.27
N PHE A 208 -15.73 9.77 -5.87
CA PHE A 208 -15.66 9.54 -7.32
C PHE A 208 -16.85 10.11 -8.09
N ALA A 209 -17.70 10.92 -7.44
CA ALA A 209 -18.74 11.68 -8.14
C ALA A 209 -18.11 12.74 -9.05
N ASP A 210 -17.06 13.42 -8.57
CA ASP A 210 -16.44 14.56 -9.25
C ASP A 210 -15.02 14.28 -9.76
N TYR A 211 -14.41 13.16 -9.35
CA TYR A 211 -13.06 12.79 -9.78
C TYR A 211 -13.05 12.10 -11.15
N THR A 212 -12.21 12.59 -12.06
CA THR A 212 -12.08 12.08 -13.44
C THR A 212 -10.63 11.71 -13.82
N GLY A 213 -9.70 11.74 -12.86
CA GLY A 213 -8.27 11.45 -13.06
C GLY A 213 -7.95 9.96 -13.22
N TYR A 214 -6.72 9.59 -12.85
CA TYR A 214 -6.23 8.20 -12.90
C TYR A 214 -6.14 7.58 -11.51
N PRO A 215 -7.07 6.71 -11.09
CA PRO A 215 -6.89 5.98 -9.86
C PRO A 215 -5.91 4.80 -10.05
N VAL A 216 -5.04 4.64 -9.07
CA VAL A 216 -4.19 3.47 -8.84
C VAL A 216 -4.87 2.62 -7.77
N ARG A 217 -5.55 1.55 -8.17
CA ARG A 217 -6.35 0.68 -7.28
C ARG A 217 -6.09 -0.80 -7.57
N ASP A 218 -6.48 -1.69 -6.67
CA ASP A 218 -6.42 -3.15 -6.91
C ASP A 218 -7.48 -3.58 -7.96
N ASP A 219 -7.85 -4.86 -8.07
CA ASP A 219 -8.98 -5.26 -8.94
C ASP A 219 -10.25 -5.63 -8.17
N TYR A 220 -10.49 -4.96 -7.04
CA TYR A 220 -11.76 -5.08 -6.35
C TYR A 220 -12.89 -4.57 -7.25
N THR A 221 -13.82 -5.46 -7.59
CA THR A 221 -14.88 -5.24 -8.59
C THR A 221 -15.86 -4.12 -8.24
N ALA A 222 -15.86 -3.62 -7.00
CA ALA A 222 -16.62 -2.44 -6.64
C ALA A 222 -16.06 -1.16 -7.26
N TRP A 223 -14.77 -1.08 -7.54
CA TRP A 223 -14.17 0.07 -8.22
C TRP A 223 -14.64 0.21 -9.66
N HIS A 224 -14.96 -0.89 -10.34
CA HIS A 224 -15.33 -0.90 -11.77
C HIS A 224 -16.53 -0.02 -12.10
N GLN A 225 -17.37 0.29 -11.11
CA GLN A 225 -18.53 1.15 -11.27
C GLN A 225 -18.18 2.62 -11.60
N PHE A 226 -16.93 3.03 -11.38
CA PHE A 226 -16.43 4.38 -11.67
C PHE A 226 -15.63 4.44 -12.99
N ASP A 227 -15.15 3.32 -13.51
CA ASP A 227 -14.33 3.23 -14.73
C ASP A 227 -14.86 4.03 -15.94
N PRO A 228 -16.19 4.13 -16.20
CA PRO A 228 -16.69 4.89 -17.35
C PRO A 228 -16.41 6.40 -17.34
N THR A 229 -16.22 7.03 -16.17
CA THR A 229 -16.01 8.48 -16.04
C THR A 229 -14.55 8.87 -15.87
N LEU A 230 -13.65 7.89 -15.74
CA LEU A 230 -12.22 8.11 -15.47
C LEU A 230 -11.41 8.26 -16.76
N ALA A 231 -10.37 9.09 -16.73
CA ALA A 231 -9.42 9.24 -17.83
C ALA A 231 -8.71 7.91 -18.16
N GLY A 232 -8.47 7.10 -17.13
CA GLY A 232 -7.96 5.74 -17.24
C GLY A 232 -7.76 5.15 -15.86
N VAL A 233 -7.44 3.86 -15.79
CA VAL A 233 -7.23 3.16 -14.53
C VAL A 233 -5.89 2.45 -14.56
N GLN A 234 -5.14 2.56 -13.47
CA GLN A 234 -3.90 1.83 -13.27
C GLN A 234 -4.11 0.78 -12.18
N HIS A 235 -3.77 -0.48 -12.48
CA HIS A 235 -3.75 -1.51 -11.46
C HIS A 235 -2.55 -1.27 -10.52
N CYS A 236 -2.79 -1.33 -9.21
CA CYS A 236 -1.77 -1.12 -8.19
C CYS A 236 -0.71 -2.24 -8.25
N VAL A 237 0.51 -1.87 -8.65
CA VAL A 237 1.59 -2.84 -8.84
C VAL A 237 1.97 -3.53 -7.52
N ALA A 238 1.84 -2.88 -6.37
CA ALA A 238 2.07 -3.52 -5.07
C ALA A 238 1.14 -4.73 -4.83
N HIS A 239 -0.14 -4.62 -5.21
CA HIS A 239 -1.09 -5.73 -5.16
C HIS A 239 -0.70 -6.85 -6.12
N LEU A 240 -0.31 -6.49 -7.34
CA LEU A 240 0.17 -7.47 -8.32
C LEU A 240 1.41 -8.23 -7.80
N PHE A 241 2.39 -7.56 -7.20
CA PHE A 241 3.56 -8.21 -6.62
C PHE A 241 3.20 -9.15 -5.47
N ARG A 242 2.25 -8.78 -4.62
CA ARG A 242 1.75 -9.64 -3.53
C ARG A 242 1.07 -10.89 -4.08
N HIS A 243 0.20 -10.74 -5.07
CA HIS A 243 -0.48 -11.88 -5.70
C HIS A 243 0.50 -12.79 -6.44
N LEU A 244 1.44 -12.23 -7.20
CA LEU A 244 2.46 -13.01 -7.90
C LEU A 244 3.39 -13.74 -6.93
N GLN A 245 3.73 -13.14 -5.79
CA GLN A 245 4.48 -13.83 -4.73
C GLN A 245 3.65 -15.00 -4.18
N GLY A 246 2.38 -14.80 -3.86
CA GLY A 246 1.50 -15.88 -3.38
C GLY A 246 1.40 -17.04 -4.38
N VAL A 247 1.32 -16.74 -5.69
CA VAL A 247 1.35 -17.77 -6.74
C VAL A 247 2.70 -18.49 -6.76
N LEU A 248 3.81 -17.76 -6.66
CA LEU A 248 5.15 -18.35 -6.65
C LEU A 248 5.36 -19.27 -5.43
N ASP A 249 4.85 -18.88 -4.27
CA ASP A 249 4.96 -19.63 -3.02
C ASP A 249 4.24 -20.98 -3.06
N LEU A 250 3.14 -21.08 -3.84
CA LEU A 250 2.41 -22.34 -4.00
C LEU A 250 3.25 -23.43 -4.66
N HIS A 251 4.05 -23.08 -5.66
CA HIS A 251 4.93 -24.03 -6.35
C HIS A 251 6.03 -23.33 -7.15
N PRO A 252 7.21 -23.02 -6.56
CA PRO A 252 8.22 -22.16 -7.17
C PRO A 252 8.69 -22.60 -8.57
N THR A 253 8.87 -23.91 -8.80
CA THR A 253 9.34 -24.44 -10.08
C THR A 253 8.28 -24.39 -11.19
N GLN A 254 7.07 -24.92 -10.92
CA GLN A 254 5.98 -24.97 -11.90
C GLN A 254 5.33 -23.60 -12.13
N LEU A 255 5.36 -22.71 -11.14
CA LEU A 255 4.77 -21.38 -11.18
C LEU A 255 5.84 -20.27 -11.32
N GLY A 256 7.04 -20.62 -11.81
CA GLY A 256 8.17 -19.70 -12.01
C GLY A 256 7.87 -18.54 -12.97
N TRP A 257 6.82 -18.65 -13.80
CA TRP A 257 6.31 -17.55 -14.61
C TRP A 257 5.91 -16.33 -13.75
N ALA A 258 5.37 -16.55 -12.54
CA ALA A 258 4.99 -15.47 -11.65
C ALA A 258 6.21 -14.69 -11.16
N GLY A 259 7.32 -15.41 -10.89
CA GLY A 259 8.63 -14.79 -10.63
C GLY A 259 9.12 -13.97 -11.82
N THR A 260 9.02 -14.52 -13.03
CA THR A 260 9.42 -13.80 -14.27
C THR A 260 8.62 -12.51 -14.45
N VAL A 261 7.30 -12.54 -14.24
CA VAL A 261 6.44 -11.34 -14.34
C VAL A 261 6.87 -10.27 -13.32
N ARG A 262 7.24 -10.66 -12.09
CA ARG A 262 7.73 -9.72 -11.07
C ARG A 262 9.03 -9.08 -11.48
N GLU A 263 10.00 -9.85 -11.97
CA GLU A 263 11.29 -9.31 -12.38
C GLU A 263 11.16 -8.34 -13.56
N VAL A 264 10.41 -8.71 -14.61
CA VAL A 264 10.14 -7.81 -15.75
C VAL A 264 9.50 -6.49 -15.28
N ARG A 265 8.62 -6.55 -14.27
CA ARG A 265 8.00 -5.34 -13.70
C ARG A 265 8.97 -4.51 -12.86
N ARG A 266 9.94 -5.13 -12.17
CA ARG A 266 11.02 -4.40 -11.47
C ARG A 266 11.95 -3.72 -12.46
N GLU A 267 12.33 -4.40 -13.53
CA GLU A 267 13.13 -3.81 -14.62
C GLU A 267 12.40 -2.63 -15.26
N ALA A 268 11.10 -2.77 -15.56
CA ALA A 268 10.29 -1.68 -16.09
C ALA A 268 10.23 -0.48 -15.13
N HIS A 269 10.16 -0.73 -13.82
CA HIS A 269 10.19 0.33 -12.82
C HIS A 269 11.55 1.04 -12.80
N GLY A 270 12.66 0.30 -12.77
CA GLY A 270 14.01 0.88 -12.83
C GLY A 270 14.23 1.71 -14.10
N ALA A 271 13.79 1.21 -15.26
CA ALA A 271 13.84 1.94 -16.52
C ALA A 271 13.05 3.27 -16.47
N VAL A 272 11.90 3.29 -15.77
CA VAL A 272 11.12 4.52 -15.55
C VAL A 272 11.87 5.47 -14.61
N GLU A 273 12.45 4.97 -13.52
CA GLU A 273 13.23 5.81 -12.60
C GLU A 273 14.45 6.44 -13.29
N ASP A 274 15.14 5.68 -14.14
CA ASP A 274 16.27 6.16 -14.93
C ASP A 274 15.83 7.22 -15.93
N ALA A 275 14.75 6.98 -16.69
CA ALA A 275 14.20 7.94 -17.63
C ALA A 275 13.77 9.24 -16.94
N VAL A 276 13.10 9.14 -15.78
CA VAL A 276 12.70 10.30 -14.98
C VAL A 276 13.92 11.08 -14.48
N THR A 277 14.96 10.38 -14.00
CA THR A 277 16.21 10.98 -13.56
C THR A 277 16.92 11.71 -14.70
N ALA A 278 16.86 11.14 -15.92
CA ALA A 278 17.36 11.76 -17.14
C ALA A 278 16.46 12.89 -17.68
N GLY A 279 15.35 13.21 -17.03
CA GLY A 279 14.40 14.25 -17.46
C GLY A 279 13.57 13.88 -18.68
N GLN A 280 13.53 12.60 -19.05
CA GLN A 280 12.79 12.10 -20.19
C GLN A 280 11.30 11.98 -19.86
N ASP A 281 10.46 12.18 -20.88
CA ASP A 281 9.00 12.11 -20.74
C ASP A 281 8.39 10.80 -21.28
N ARG A 282 9.24 9.88 -21.74
CA ARG A 282 8.89 8.55 -22.24
C ARG A 282 10.07 7.60 -22.09
N LEU A 283 9.78 6.30 -22.02
CA LEU A 283 10.81 5.27 -22.18
C LEU A 283 11.25 5.18 -23.65
N ASP A 284 12.48 4.69 -23.85
CA ASP A 284 12.91 4.23 -25.17
C ASP A 284 11.89 3.23 -25.76
N PRO A 285 11.42 3.43 -27.00
CA PRO A 285 10.37 2.60 -27.59
C PRO A 285 10.76 1.11 -27.72
N ASP A 286 12.02 0.81 -28.04
CA ASP A 286 12.48 -0.56 -28.24
C ASP A 286 12.63 -1.28 -26.90
N MET A 287 13.16 -0.60 -25.88
CA MET A 287 13.17 -1.09 -24.51
C MET A 287 11.76 -1.37 -23.99
N LEU A 288 10.81 -0.47 -24.24
CA LEU A 288 9.42 -0.68 -23.84
C LEU A 288 8.78 -1.87 -24.58
N ALA A 289 9.08 -2.04 -25.87
CA ALA A 289 8.62 -3.17 -26.65
C ALA A 289 9.17 -4.50 -26.11
N ASP A 290 10.46 -4.55 -25.76
CA ASP A 290 11.09 -5.72 -25.14
C ASP A 290 10.46 -6.08 -23.79
N LEU A 291 10.32 -5.10 -22.88
CA LEU A 291 9.69 -5.29 -21.56
C LEU A 291 8.27 -5.85 -21.71
N ARG A 292 7.49 -5.33 -22.67
CA ARG A 292 6.14 -5.83 -22.97
C ARG A 292 6.17 -7.24 -23.51
N ALA A 293 7.03 -7.55 -24.47
CA ALA A 293 7.13 -8.88 -25.06
C ALA A 293 7.47 -9.94 -24.00
N ARG A 294 8.41 -9.65 -23.09
CA ARG A 294 8.77 -10.56 -21.99
C ARG A 294 7.64 -10.72 -20.97
N TYR A 295 6.96 -9.63 -20.62
CA TYR A 295 5.78 -9.67 -19.76
C TYR A 295 4.68 -10.54 -20.37
N ASP A 296 4.29 -10.28 -21.63
CA ASP A 296 3.22 -11.00 -22.32
C ASP A 296 3.55 -12.48 -22.50
N LYS A 297 4.81 -12.81 -22.81
CA LYS A 297 5.27 -14.20 -22.88
C LYS A 297 5.11 -14.93 -21.54
N ALA A 298 5.51 -14.31 -20.44
CA ALA A 298 5.39 -14.92 -19.11
C ALA A 298 3.92 -15.07 -18.68
N VAL A 299 3.07 -14.07 -18.96
CA VAL A 299 1.63 -14.15 -18.69
C VAL A 299 0.96 -15.23 -19.55
N ALA A 300 1.28 -15.30 -20.85
CA ALA A 300 0.74 -16.33 -21.74
C ALA A 300 1.10 -17.73 -21.26
N TRP A 301 2.34 -17.93 -20.79
CA TRP A 301 2.74 -19.18 -20.15
C TRP A 301 1.90 -19.47 -18.89
N GLY A 302 1.75 -18.49 -18.00
CA GLY A 302 0.92 -18.62 -16.80
C GLY A 302 -0.54 -18.98 -17.10
N ILE A 303 -1.13 -18.40 -18.14
CA ILE A 303 -2.48 -18.75 -18.61
C ILE A 303 -2.51 -20.20 -19.11
N ALA A 304 -1.56 -20.59 -19.97
CA ALA A 304 -1.52 -21.92 -20.56
C ALA A 304 -1.36 -23.02 -19.49
N THR A 305 -0.48 -22.83 -18.51
CA THR A 305 -0.21 -23.84 -17.47
C THR A 305 -1.31 -23.95 -16.41
N ASN A 306 -2.19 -22.95 -16.29
CA ASN A 306 -3.26 -22.92 -15.29
C ASN A 306 -4.66 -23.13 -15.87
N ARG A 307 -4.82 -23.18 -17.20
CA ARG A 307 -6.15 -23.28 -17.86
C ARG A 307 -6.91 -24.57 -17.53
N HIS A 308 -6.20 -25.65 -17.19
CA HIS A 308 -6.77 -26.98 -16.95
C HIS A 308 -6.36 -27.56 -15.60
N ARG A 309 -5.92 -26.71 -14.66
CA ARG A 309 -5.50 -27.18 -13.35
C ARG A 309 -6.71 -27.27 -12.44
N ASP A 310 -7.04 -28.49 -12.02
CA ASP A 310 -8.03 -28.72 -10.96
C ASP A 310 -7.45 -28.22 -9.64
N TRP A 311 -7.71 -26.95 -9.33
CA TRP A 311 -7.45 -26.46 -7.99
C TRP A 311 -8.47 -27.10 -7.06
N ALA A 312 -8.01 -27.89 -6.08
CA ALA A 312 -8.86 -28.22 -4.94
C ALA A 312 -9.39 -26.89 -4.40
N LYS A 313 -10.72 -26.73 -4.36
CA LYS A 313 -11.34 -25.52 -3.79
C LYS A 313 -10.76 -25.36 -2.39
N ALA A 314 -9.99 -24.29 -2.17
CA ALA A 314 -9.55 -23.95 -0.83
C ALA A 314 -10.81 -23.82 0.03
N THR A 315 -10.92 -24.65 1.07
CA THR A 315 -11.91 -24.49 2.12
C THR A 315 -11.62 -23.15 2.77
N THR A 316 -12.35 -22.12 2.35
CA THR A 316 -12.29 -20.82 3.00
C THR A 316 -13.14 -20.98 4.26
N PRO A 317 -12.59 -20.83 5.49
CA PRO A 317 -13.44 -20.67 6.64
C PRO A 317 -14.23 -19.37 6.42
N VAL A 318 -15.55 -19.48 6.55
CA VAL A 318 -16.50 -18.37 6.49
C VAL A 318 -16.25 -17.41 7.65
#